data_AF-A0A349Z4T6-F1
#
_entry.id   AF-A0A349Z4T6-F1
#
_cell.length_a   1.000
_cell.length_b   1.000
_cell.length_c   1.000
_cell.angle_alpha   90.00
_cell.angle_beta   90.00
_cell.angle_gamma   90.00
#
_symmetry.space_group_name_H-M   'P 1'
#
loop_
_entity.id
_entity.type
_entity.pdbx_description
1 polymer ?
#
loop_
_entity_poly.entity_id
_entity_poly.type
_entity_poly.pdbx_seq_one_letter_code
_entity_poly.pdbx_strand_id
1 'polypeptide(L)'
;MKKTSISLSLVTLLSTLLISACNDESALQNSAQDTDYPYSEGDDIPALAYMEHNEVYNPESVIPPQCYTKTNGKNNPCYACHQSYDNSENRPNQMGDGTLQGNYEFSDVGLTNSWKNLFVDRRELIADISDEAILEYIGEDNYTASTVNGLPAEMQIKQLSYPTKAFGEHGIANDGSGWVAYNYKPFPSTFWPTNGSTGDAMIRLPEAFQQRKGEYSEDVYLANLTLLEMTLKDVNTLAVPQLNEQTIGMDLNGDGVLSEAISHIQRQSHYVGDASGIELSYQLYPQGTELLHTVRYIGVDDEGQIYNAPRMKEVRYMQKALFRSKESLASAYYAEAKDKAFEKLPQTRYLGEEQGIDNGFGWTLNAYIEDEQGQLRPQHEQELAFCNGCHKTVGSTFDQTFSFARKVPGAKGWGYINLHEIDDVPNINEQEGEFLTYMKRVGGGDEFRQNAEMLARWFNADGELNEAKVKQANSVYELITPSPERALALNKAYQ
;
A
#
# COMPACT_ATOMS: atom_id res chain seq x y z
N MET A 1 -59.83 43.18 -37.19
CA MET A 1 -59.91 44.65 -37.20
C MET A 1 -58.53 45.15 -36.79
N LYS A 2 -57.69 45.62 -37.74
CA LYS A 2 -57.53 47.05 -38.11
C LYS A 2 -57.20 47.88 -36.85
N LYS A 3 -56.12 48.63 -36.72
CA LYS A 3 -55.24 49.33 -37.70
C LYS A 3 -54.16 50.06 -36.84
N THR A 4 -52.86 50.08 -37.20
CA THR A 4 -52.10 51.27 -37.71
C THR A 4 -52.35 52.58 -36.95
N SER A 5 -51.40 53.45 -36.58
CA SER A 5 -50.19 53.92 -37.28
C SER A 5 -49.55 55.06 -36.45
N ILE A 6 -48.23 55.16 -36.36
CA ILE A 6 -47.30 56.08 -37.09
C ILE A 6 -47.16 57.51 -36.52
N SER A 7 -45.89 57.80 -36.26
CA SER A 7 -45.10 59.04 -36.16
C SER A 7 -45.66 60.39 -36.57
N LEU A 8 -45.21 61.43 -35.85
CA LEU A 8 -44.87 62.77 -36.33
C LEU A 8 -43.86 63.38 -35.32
N SER A 9 -42.56 63.36 -35.57
CA SER A 9 -41.75 64.38 -36.27
C SER A 9 -41.72 65.77 -35.61
N LEU A 10 -40.50 66.13 -35.17
CA LEU A 10 -39.76 67.34 -35.56
C LEU A 10 -39.55 68.47 -34.53
N VAL A 11 -38.28 68.92 -34.52
CA VAL A 11 -37.73 70.26 -34.22
C VAL A 11 -37.02 70.43 -32.86
N THR A 12 -35.72 70.13 -32.79
CA THR A 12 -34.55 71.04 -32.94
C THR A 12 -34.41 72.10 -31.84
N LEU A 13 -33.34 72.00 -31.03
CA LEU A 13 -32.41 73.12 -30.91
C LEU A 13 -31.02 72.66 -30.45
N LEU A 14 -30.05 73.02 -31.29
CA LEU A 14 -28.61 72.96 -31.09
C LEU A 14 -28.19 73.69 -29.81
N SER A 15 -27.20 73.14 -29.12
CA SER A 15 -26.19 73.92 -28.43
C SER A 15 -24.87 73.17 -28.55
N THR A 16 -24.10 73.56 -29.56
CA THR A 16 -22.70 73.24 -29.77
C THR A 16 -21.86 73.77 -28.61
N LEU A 17 -21.22 72.88 -27.87
CA LEU A 17 -20.04 73.19 -27.07
C LEU A 17 -18.95 72.18 -27.47
N LEU A 18 -17.89 72.75 -28.05
CA LEU A 18 -16.65 72.09 -28.42
C LEU A 18 -16.05 71.42 -27.18
N ILE A 19 -15.88 70.10 -27.22
CA ILE A 19 -14.91 69.41 -26.37
C ILE A 19 -13.85 68.85 -27.30
N SER A 20 -12.66 69.45 -27.21
CA SER A 20 -11.43 68.97 -27.82
C SER A 20 -11.21 67.50 -27.48
N ALA A 21 -10.72 66.76 -28.48
CA ALA A 21 -10.07 65.49 -28.27
C ALA A 21 -8.91 65.64 -27.26
N CYS A 22 -9.04 64.98 -26.12
CA CYS A 22 -7.89 64.35 -25.47
C CYS A 22 -8.03 62.86 -25.74
N ASN A 23 -7.19 62.39 -26.65
CA ASN A 23 -7.01 60.99 -26.98
C ASN A 23 -6.26 60.36 -25.80
N ASP A 24 -6.97 59.93 -24.74
CA ASP A 24 -6.37 59.10 -23.70
C ASP A 24 -6.37 57.64 -24.18
N GLU A 25 -5.44 57.36 -25.09
CA GLU A 25 -4.93 56.02 -25.40
C GLU A 25 -4.21 55.37 -24.20
N SER A 26 -4.16 56.06 -23.06
CA SER A 26 -3.47 55.66 -21.83
C SER A 26 -4.30 54.77 -20.89
N ALA A 27 -5.59 54.53 -21.17
CA ALA A 27 -6.47 53.73 -20.31
C ALA A 27 -6.53 52.22 -20.66
N LEU A 28 -5.80 51.76 -21.69
CA LEU A 28 -5.67 50.34 -22.06
C LEU A 28 -4.26 49.78 -21.79
N GLN A 29 -3.40 50.52 -21.09
CA GLN A 29 -2.12 50.03 -20.57
C GLN A 29 -2.15 50.03 -19.04
N ASN A 30 -3.10 49.29 -18.45
CA ASN A 30 -2.86 48.78 -17.11
C ASN A 30 -1.81 47.67 -17.24
N SER A 31 -0.64 47.96 -16.69
CA SER A 31 0.52 47.08 -16.53
C SER A 31 0.15 45.59 -16.48
N ALA A 32 0.30 44.91 -17.61
CA ALA A 32 0.87 43.57 -17.55
C ALA A 32 2.25 43.77 -16.93
N GLN A 33 2.36 43.59 -15.62
CA GLN A 33 3.66 43.27 -15.07
C GLN A 33 4.12 42.05 -15.85
N ASP A 34 5.30 42.13 -16.46
CA ASP A 34 6.02 40.93 -16.91
C ASP A 34 6.19 40.06 -15.67
N THR A 35 5.22 39.19 -15.40
CA THR A 35 5.36 38.10 -14.47
C THR A 35 6.36 37.17 -15.11
N ASP A 36 7.61 37.30 -14.68
CA ASP A 36 8.68 36.37 -15.05
C ASP A 36 8.30 35.01 -14.45
N TYR A 37 7.77 34.13 -15.29
CA TYR A 37 7.42 32.79 -14.87
C TYR A 37 8.71 31.97 -14.78
N PRO A 38 8.98 31.28 -13.65
CA PRO A 38 10.20 30.50 -13.50
C PRO A 38 10.27 29.30 -14.45
N TYR A 39 9.14 28.93 -15.08
CA TYR A 39 9.01 27.83 -16.02
C TYR A 39 8.27 28.27 -17.29
N SER A 40 8.67 27.71 -18.42
CA SER A 40 8.07 27.86 -19.75
C SER A 40 7.35 26.59 -20.20
N GLU A 41 6.44 26.73 -21.17
CA GLU A 41 5.78 25.57 -21.79
C GLU A 41 6.84 24.63 -22.41
N GLY A 42 6.84 23.37 -21.97
CA GLY A 42 7.83 22.36 -22.39
C GLY A 42 8.97 22.12 -21.40
N ASP A 43 9.08 22.91 -20.33
CA ASP A 43 10.03 22.66 -19.26
C ASP A 43 9.69 21.38 -18.48
N ASP A 44 10.72 20.70 -17.96
CA ASP A 44 10.53 19.60 -17.01
C ASP A 44 10.30 20.16 -15.60
N ILE A 45 9.05 20.60 -15.35
CA ILE A 45 8.66 21.23 -14.09
C ILE A 45 8.63 20.17 -12.98
N PRO A 46 9.31 20.39 -11.83
CA PRO A 46 9.35 19.43 -10.74
C PRO A 46 7.99 19.31 -10.03
N ALA A 47 7.69 18.12 -9.50
CA ALA A 47 6.43 17.86 -8.80
C ALA A 47 6.15 18.83 -7.64
N LEU A 48 7.20 19.25 -6.92
CA LEU A 48 7.07 20.21 -5.82
C LEU A 48 6.51 21.57 -6.29
N ALA A 49 6.84 22.03 -7.50
CA ALA A 49 6.31 23.28 -8.03
C ALA A 49 4.79 23.20 -8.28
N TYR A 50 4.28 22.06 -8.74
CA TYR A 50 2.83 21.86 -8.88
C TYR A 50 2.15 21.91 -7.50
N MET A 51 2.74 21.24 -6.50
CA MET A 51 2.22 21.21 -5.14
C MET A 51 2.19 22.61 -4.50
N GLU A 52 3.22 23.44 -4.69
CA GLU A 52 3.26 24.84 -4.23
C GLU A 52 2.11 25.69 -4.78
N HIS A 53 1.60 25.34 -5.95
CA HIS A 53 0.49 26.03 -6.62
C HIS A 53 -0.87 25.32 -6.47
N ASN A 54 -0.97 24.30 -5.61
CA ASN A 54 -2.16 23.44 -5.47
C ASN A 54 -2.64 22.81 -6.79
N GLU A 55 -1.69 22.48 -7.66
CA GLU A 55 -1.93 21.78 -8.92
C GLU A 55 -1.54 20.31 -8.82
N VAL A 56 -2.15 19.48 -9.67
CA VAL A 56 -1.89 18.05 -9.72
C VAL A 56 -0.75 17.76 -10.68
N TYR A 57 0.36 17.21 -10.15
CA TYR A 57 1.51 16.81 -10.96
C TYR A 57 1.22 15.55 -11.78
N ASN A 58 0.71 14.50 -11.10
CA ASN A 58 0.41 13.21 -11.72
C ASN A 58 -1.06 12.84 -11.48
N PRO A 59 -1.98 13.15 -12.42
CA PRO A 59 -3.39 12.86 -12.26
C PRO A 59 -3.73 11.36 -12.38
N GLU A 60 -2.77 10.52 -12.79
CA GLU A 60 -2.89 9.06 -12.79
C GLU A 60 -1.83 8.42 -11.87
N SER A 61 -1.60 9.00 -10.69
CA SER A 61 -0.70 8.45 -9.67
C SER A 61 -1.10 7.04 -9.18
N VAL A 62 -2.32 6.60 -9.47
CA VAL A 62 -2.75 5.22 -9.26
C VAL A 62 -2.08 4.21 -10.20
N ILE A 63 -1.38 4.64 -11.26
CA ILE A 63 -0.54 3.77 -12.09
C ILE A 63 0.85 3.72 -11.45
N PRO A 64 1.22 2.62 -10.78
CA PRO A 64 2.50 2.52 -10.10
C PRO A 64 3.66 2.50 -11.09
N PRO A 65 4.87 2.90 -10.67
CA PRO A 65 6.02 2.94 -11.56
C PRO A 65 6.35 1.59 -12.21
N GLN A 66 6.08 0.49 -11.51
CA GLN A 66 6.24 -0.88 -11.97
C GLN A 66 5.54 -1.13 -13.32
N CYS A 67 4.43 -0.44 -13.59
CA CYS A 67 3.67 -0.61 -14.83
C CYS A 67 4.39 -0.03 -16.06
N TYR A 68 5.40 0.82 -15.89
CA TYR A 68 6.20 1.39 -17.00
C TYR A 68 7.36 0.50 -17.44
N THR A 69 7.39 -0.73 -16.95
CA THR A 69 8.39 -1.72 -17.33
C THR A 69 8.30 -2.12 -18.81
N LYS A 70 9.47 -2.34 -19.42
CA LYS A 70 9.58 -2.89 -20.78
C LYS A 70 9.46 -4.42 -20.74
N THR A 71 8.31 -4.94 -21.14
CA THR A 71 8.04 -6.39 -21.21
C THR A 71 8.79 -7.10 -22.34
N ASN A 72 9.08 -6.37 -23.43
CA ASN A 72 9.69 -6.89 -24.66
C ASN A 72 8.97 -8.14 -25.23
N GLY A 73 7.69 -8.34 -24.88
CA GLY A 73 6.91 -9.54 -25.24
C GLY A 73 7.40 -10.86 -24.61
N LYS A 74 8.39 -10.81 -23.70
CA LYS A 74 8.98 -11.99 -23.04
C LYS A 74 8.70 -12.01 -21.54
N ASN A 75 8.79 -10.85 -20.90
CA ASN A 75 8.72 -10.73 -19.45
C ASN A 75 7.34 -10.20 -19.04
N ASN A 76 6.79 -10.74 -17.95
CA ASN A 76 5.48 -10.33 -17.45
C ASN A 76 5.56 -10.14 -15.93
N PRO A 77 5.94 -8.95 -15.43
CA PRO A 77 5.79 -8.59 -14.02
C PRO A 77 4.35 -8.21 -13.65
N CYS A 78 3.55 -7.77 -14.61
CA CYS A 78 2.17 -7.33 -14.41
C CYS A 78 1.28 -8.40 -13.76
N TYR A 79 1.60 -9.68 -13.97
CA TYR A 79 0.86 -10.79 -13.38
C TYR A 79 0.80 -10.75 -11.85
N ALA A 80 1.78 -10.16 -11.17
CA ALA A 80 1.78 -10.12 -9.70
C ALA A 80 0.55 -9.34 -9.15
N CYS A 81 0.04 -8.40 -9.94
CA CYS A 81 -1.11 -7.56 -9.61
C CYS A 81 -2.36 -7.95 -10.39
N HIS A 82 -2.23 -8.08 -11.71
CA HIS A 82 -3.38 -8.30 -12.60
C HIS A 82 -3.65 -9.79 -12.77
N GLN A 83 -4.88 -10.21 -12.55
CA GLN A 83 -5.25 -11.62 -12.49
C GLN A 83 -6.57 -11.86 -13.25
N SER A 84 -6.78 -13.09 -13.69
CA SER A 84 -8.06 -13.53 -14.26
C SER A 84 -8.58 -14.69 -13.44
N TYR A 85 -9.86 -14.63 -13.11
CA TYR A 85 -10.58 -15.64 -12.35
C TYR A 85 -11.79 -16.11 -13.15
N ASP A 86 -12.18 -17.36 -12.98
CA ASP A 86 -13.43 -17.85 -13.58
C ASP A 86 -14.62 -17.19 -12.87
N ASN A 87 -15.67 -16.81 -13.62
CA ASN A 87 -16.89 -16.24 -13.07
C ASN A 87 -17.63 -17.17 -12.10
N SER A 88 -17.35 -18.48 -12.15
CA SER A 88 -17.83 -19.48 -11.20
C SER A 88 -17.12 -19.42 -9.84
N GLU A 89 -15.97 -18.75 -9.73
CA GLU A 89 -15.30 -18.55 -8.46
C GLU A 89 -16.12 -17.56 -7.60
N ASN A 90 -16.46 -17.95 -6.37
CA ASN A 90 -17.30 -17.15 -5.49
C ASN A 90 -16.55 -15.97 -4.80
N ARG A 91 -15.61 -15.34 -5.50
CA ARG A 91 -14.72 -14.31 -4.93
C ARG A 91 -15.44 -12.97 -4.73
N PRO A 92 -15.20 -12.26 -3.61
CA PRO A 92 -15.67 -10.89 -3.44
C PRO A 92 -14.99 -9.88 -4.37
N ASN A 93 -13.69 -10.05 -4.61
CA ASN A 93 -12.97 -9.31 -5.63
C ASN A 93 -13.40 -9.82 -7.02
N GLN A 94 -14.09 -8.98 -7.79
CA GLN A 94 -14.59 -9.29 -9.13
C GLN A 94 -13.74 -8.65 -10.23
N MET A 95 -12.59 -8.08 -9.89
CA MET A 95 -11.69 -7.51 -10.88
C MET A 95 -11.02 -8.62 -11.69
N GLY A 96 -11.46 -8.79 -12.93
CA GLY A 96 -10.84 -9.65 -13.93
C GLY A 96 -9.99 -8.81 -14.89
N ASP A 97 -8.81 -8.40 -14.45
CA ASP A 97 -7.93 -7.46 -15.15
C ASP A 97 -6.72 -8.12 -15.82
N GLY A 98 -6.65 -9.45 -15.85
CA GLY A 98 -5.51 -10.17 -16.45
C GLY A 98 -5.23 -9.86 -17.93
N THR A 99 -6.19 -9.31 -18.69
CA THR A 99 -5.93 -8.80 -20.05
C THR A 99 -4.90 -7.67 -20.07
N LEU A 100 -4.79 -6.89 -18.99
CA LEU A 100 -3.79 -5.83 -18.83
C LEU A 100 -2.35 -6.35 -18.76
N GLN A 101 -2.15 -7.66 -18.55
CA GLN A 101 -0.83 -8.27 -18.66
C GLN A 101 -0.28 -8.23 -20.10
N GLY A 102 -1.15 -8.21 -21.11
CA GLY A 102 -0.78 -8.18 -22.53
C GLY A 102 -1.15 -6.88 -23.25
N ASN A 103 -2.15 -6.15 -22.75
CA ASN A 103 -2.63 -4.91 -23.34
C ASN A 103 -2.28 -3.71 -22.45
N TYR A 104 -1.60 -2.72 -23.02
CA TYR A 104 -1.31 -1.47 -22.34
C TYR A 104 -2.49 -0.50 -22.51
N GLU A 105 -3.49 -0.60 -21.63
CA GLU A 105 -4.72 0.22 -21.67
C GLU A 105 -4.60 1.48 -20.82
N PHE A 106 -3.56 2.27 -21.05
CA PHE A 106 -3.37 3.55 -20.38
C PHE A 106 -4.18 4.65 -21.07
N SER A 107 -4.56 5.68 -20.31
CA SER A 107 -5.03 6.93 -20.91
C SER A 107 -3.88 7.65 -21.62
N ASP A 108 -4.19 8.68 -22.41
CA ASP A 108 -3.17 9.53 -23.04
C ASP A 108 -2.20 10.13 -22.01
N VAL A 109 -2.67 10.41 -20.79
CA VAL A 109 -1.82 10.92 -19.70
C VAL A 109 -0.90 9.83 -19.17
N GLY A 110 -1.44 8.65 -18.87
CA GLY A 110 -0.72 7.50 -18.36
C GLY A 110 0.33 6.96 -19.32
N LEU A 111 0.24 7.23 -20.63
CA LEU A 111 1.31 6.86 -21.58
C LEU A 111 2.65 7.57 -21.30
N THR A 112 2.65 8.63 -20.49
CA THR A 112 3.86 9.33 -20.07
C THR A 112 4.23 8.95 -18.63
N ASN A 113 5.46 8.51 -18.43
CA ASN A 113 5.93 8.14 -17.09
C ASN A 113 6.26 9.37 -16.24
N SER A 114 5.40 9.66 -15.26
CA SER A 114 5.59 10.74 -14.28
C SER A 114 6.58 10.38 -13.16
N TRP A 115 6.98 9.12 -13.01
CA TRP A 115 7.87 8.64 -11.94
C TRP A 115 9.35 8.83 -12.26
N LYS A 116 9.74 10.05 -12.64
CA LYS A 116 11.10 10.37 -13.13
C LYS A 116 12.18 10.14 -12.09
N ASN A 117 11.87 10.33 -10.81
CA ASN A 117 12.82 10.21 -9.71
C ASN A 117 13.45 8.80 -9.57
N LEU A 118 12.77 7.77 -10.08
CA LEU A 118 13.26 6.38 -10.09
C LEU A 118 14.43 6.14 -11.05
N PHE A 119 14.62 7.02 -12.02
CA PHE A 119 15.68 6.88 -13.04
C PHE A 119 16.89 7.77 -12.76
N VAL A 120 16.88 8.49 -11.63
CA VAL A 120 18.01 9.33 -11.22
C VAL A 120 19.11 8.44 -10.64
N ASP A 121 20.29 8.47 -11.26
CA ASP A 121 21.48 7.80 -10.77
C ASP A 121 22.07 8.56 -9.58
N ARG A 122 22.04 7.92 -8.41
CA ARG A 122 22.50 8.52 -7.15
C ARG A 122 23.92 8.12 -6.77
N ARG A 123 24.63 7.33 -7.59
CA ARG A 123 25.96 6.81 -7.23
C ARG A 123 26.97 7.89 -6.89
N GLU A 124 26.96 9.00 -7.63
CA GLU A 124 27.83 10.15 -7.33
C GLU A 124 27.39 10.89 -6.07
N LEU A 125 26.07 11.03 -5.85
CA LEU A 125 25.52 11.73 -4.68
C LEU A 125 25.82 11.01 -3.36
N ILE A 126 25.86 9.68 -3.39
CA ILE A 126 26.09 8.87 -2.17
C ILE A 126 27.56 8.55 -1.92
N ALA A 127 28.47 8.93 -2.84
CA ALA A 127 29.87 8.51 -2.78
C ALA A 127 30.62 9.04 -1.55
N ASP A 128 30.22 10.22 -1.06
CA ASP A 128 30.83 10.88 0.10
C ASP A 128 30.15 10.55 1.44
N ILE A 129 29.05 9.79 1.42
CA ILE A 129 28.37 9.34 2.64
C ILE A 129 29.09 8.10 3.16
N SER A 130 29.66 8.17 4.37
CA SER A 130 30.35 7.02 4.98
C SER A 130 29.37 5.93 5.43
N ASP A 131 29.86 4.71 5.58
CA ASP A 131 29.05 3.60 6.08
C ASP A 131 28.64 3.82 7.54
N GLU A 132 29.53 4.39 8.36
CA GLU A 132 29.26 4.73 9.75
C GLU A 132 28.16 5.79 9.87
N ALA A 133 28.19 6.81 9.02
CA ALA A 133 27.19 7.88 9.02
C ALA A 133 25.80 7.35 8.69
N ILE A 134 25.68 6.48 7.67
CA ILE A 134 24.37 5.91 7.32
C ILE A 134 23.90 4.90 8.38
N LEU A 135 24.80 4.12 9.00
CA LEU A 135 24.45 3.21 10.09
C LEU A 135 23.94 3.95 11.32
N GLU A 136 24.56 5.08 11.68
CA GLU A 136 24.08 5.96 12.75
C GLU A 136 22.69 6.52 12.40
N TYR A 137 22.54 7.06 11.18
CA TYR A 137 21.28 7.63 10.71
C TYR A 137 20.12 6.63 10.81
N ILE A 138 20.26 5.42 10.23
CA ILE A 138 19.18 4.42 10.25
C ILE A 138 18.92 3.82 11.65
N GLY A 139 19.85 4.00 12.58
CA GLY A 139 19.71 3.60 13.98
C GLY A 139 18.81 4.53 14.81
N GLU A 140 18.51 5.72 14.29
CA GLU A 140 17.68 6.72 14.98
C GLU A 140 16.19 6.32 15.04
N ASP A 141 15.54 6.73 16.13
CA ASP A 141 14.10 6.55 16.33
C ASP A 141 13.34 7.81 15.94
N ASN A 142 12.94 7.92 14.67
CA ASN A 142 12.09 9.01 14.18
C ASN A 142 10.58 8.79 14.45
N TYR A 143 10.18 7.56 14.79
CA TYR A 143 8.78 7.22 15.03
C TYR A 143 8.29 7.67 16.40
N THR A 144 9.03 7.42 17.48
CA THR A 144 8.62 7.85 18.83
C THR A 144 8.49 9.37 18.93
N ALA A 145 9.32 10.12 18.19
CA ALA A 145 9.17 11.57 18.08
C ALA A 145 7.87 11.96 17.35
N SER A 146 7.47 11.21 16.32
CA SER A 146 6.25 11.47 15.55
C SER A 146 4.96 11.26 16.36
N THR A 147 4.95 10.38 17.37
CA THR A 147 3.75 10.13 18.20
C THR A 147 3.31 11.34 19.01
N VAL A 148 4.23 12.29 19.25
CA VAL A 148 3.91 13.58 19.91
C VAL A 148 3.78 14.75 18.92
N ASN A 149 4.15 14.53 17.66
CA ASN A 149 4.24 15.56 16.61
C ASN A 149 3.26 15.30 15.45
N GLY A 150 2.08 14.76 15.74
CA GLY A 150 0.97 14.70 14.78
C GLY A 150 0.68 13.33 14.16
N LEU A 151 1.39 12.26 14.54
CA LEU A 151 0.97 10.90 14.15
C LEU A 151 -0.35 10.53 14.89
N PRO A 152 -1.42 10.08 14.20
CA PRO A 152 -2.71 9.80 14.81
C PRO A 152 -2.63 8.66 15.83
N ALA A 153 -3.44 8.72 16.89
CA ALA A 153 -3.41 7.76 18.00
C ALA A 153 -3.60 6.31 17.55
N GLU A 154 -4.39 6.08 16.51
CA GLU A 154 -4.67 4.78 15.92
C GLU A 154 -3.41 4.13 15.33
N MET A 155 -2.45 4.95 14.87
CA MET A 155 -1.18 4.52 14.28
C MET A 155 -0.06 4.38 15.32
N GLN A 156 -0.35 4.59 16.61
CA GLN A 156 0.64 4.57 17.68
C GLN A 156 0.76 3.18 18.33
N ILE A 157 1.96 2.61 18.29
CA ILE A 157 2.39 1.43 19.03
C ILE A 157 3.64 1.82 19.81
N LYS A 158 3.62 1.67 21.13
CA LYS A 158 4.74 2.05 21.98
C LYS A 158 5.99 1.24 21.62
N GLN A 159 7.14 1.92 21.46
CA GLN A 159 8.44 1.32 21.14
C GLN A 159 8.50 0.63 19.76
N LEU A 160 7.63 0.97 18.81
CA LEU A 160 7.57 0.30 17.49
C LEU A 160 8.91 0.27 16.74
N SER A 161 9.76 1.27 16.91
CA SER A 161 11.13 1.33 16.36
C SER A 161 12.01 0.17 16.83
N TYR A 162 11.70 -0.41 17.99
CA TYR A 162 12.40 -1.56 18.56
C TYR A 162 11.42 -2.73 18.73
N PRO A 163 11.14 -3.53 17.68
CA PRO A 163 10.07 -4.53 17.69
C PRO A 163 10.14 -5.55 18.83
N THR A 164 11.34 -5.94 19.25
CA THR A 164 11.58 -6.84 20.39
C THR A 164 11.14 -6.25 21.74
N LYS A 165 10.93 -4.94 21.81
CA LYS A 165 10.34 -4.23 22.96
C LYS A 165 8.85 -3.97 22.75
N ALA A 166 8.43 -3.71 21.52
CA ALA A 166 7.04 -3.40 21.18
C ALA A 166 6.10 -4.61 21.29
N PHE A 167 6.58 -5.79 20.91
CA PHE A 167 5.76 -7.00 20.82
C PHE A 167 6.24 -8.09 21.78
N GLY A 168 5.28 -8.80 22.36
CA GLY A 168 5.50 -9.99 23.18
C GLY A 168 5.38 -11.27 22.37
N GLU A 169 5.05 -12.35 23.07
CA GLU A 169 4.72 -13.63 22.46
C GLU A 169 3.53 -13.48 21.49
N HIS A 170 3.51 -14.29 20.42
CA HIS A 170 2.48 -14.24 19.37
C HIS A 170 2.35 -12.89 18.64
N GLY A 171 3.29 -11.95 18.84
CA GLY A 171 3.29 -10.65 18.18
C GLY A 171 2.29 -9.65 18.77
N ILE A 172 1.67 -9.93 19.93
CA ILE A 172 0.76 -8.99 20.58
C ILE A 172 1.56 -7.79 21.13
N ALA A 173 1.07 -6.57 20.91
CA ALA A 173 1.72 -5.36 21.39
C ALA A 173 1.67 -5.27 22.94
N ASN A 174 2.80 -4.94 23.54
CA ASN A 174 2.99 -4.87 25.00
C ASN A 174 2.33 -3.65 25.66
N ASP A 175 1.74 -2.74 24.88
CA ASP A 175 1.17 -1.49 25.35
C ASP A 175 -0.35 -1.53 25.58
N GLY A 176 -0.98 -2.68 25.31
CA GLY A 176 -2.43 -2.85 25.45
C GLY A 176 -3.24 -2.23 24.31
N SER A 177 -2.60 -1.78 23.22
CA SER A 177 -3.27 -1.21 22.05
C SER A 177 -4.11 -2.22 21.25
N GLY A 178 -3.92 -3.52 21.49
CA GLY A 178 -4.54 -4.61 20.74
C GLY A 178 -3.91 -4.85 19.36
N TRP A 179 -2.84 -4.16 18.99
CA TRP A 179 -2.11 -4.46 17.75
C TRP A 179 -1.42 -5.82 17.83
N VAL A 180 -1.45 -6.57 16.73
CA VAL A 180 -0.79 -7.87 16.61
C VAL A 180 0.07 -7.89 15.35
N ALA A 181 1.37 -8.05 15.52
CA ALA A 181 2.33 -8.26 14.43
C ALA A 181 2.26 -9.71 13.92
N TYR A 182 2.49 -9.87 12.62
CA TYR A 182 2.49 -11.19 11.99
C TYR A 182 3.58 -11.34 10.93
N ASN A 183 4.04 -12.57 10.78
CA ASN A 183 4.94 -13.01 9.72
C ASN A 183 4.16 -13.18 8.42
N TYR A 184 4.52 -12.45 7.38
CA TYR A 184 3.92 -12.55 6.06
C TYR A 184 5.00 -12.61 4.98
N LYS A 185 4.71 -13.35 3.91
CA LYS A 185 5.58 -13.38 2.75
C LYS A 185 5.50 -12.03 2.02
N PRO A 186 6.60 -11.26 1.90
CA PRO A 186 6.55 -9.94 1.27
C PRO A 186 6.03 -10.01 -0.17
N PHE A 187 5.33 -8.96 -0.63
CA PHE A 187 4.89 -8.92 -2.02
C PHE A 187 6.10 -8.93 -2.96
N PRO A 188 6.07 -9.69 -4.08
CA PRO A 188 7.22 -9.82 -4.96
C PRO A 188 7.78 -8.48 -5.43
N SER A 189 9.12 -8.38 -5.45
CA SER A 189 9.91 -7.18 -5.77
C SER A 189 9.68 -5.95 -4.88
N THR A 190 8.46 -5.43 -4.83
CA THR A 190 8.13 -4.12 -4.25
C THR A 190 8.45 -4.03 -2.76
N PHE A 191 8.37 -5.15 -2.02
CA PHE A 191 8.75 -5.24 -0.61
C PHE A 191 9.89 -6.23 -0.38
N TRP A 192 10.77 -6.39 -1.37
CA TRP A 192 12.01 -7.13 -1.19
C TRP A 192 13.12 -6.20 -0.69
N PRO A 193 13.80 -6.54 0.43
CA PRO A 193 14.88 -5.72 0.97
C PRO A 193 15.97 -5.42 -0.07
N THR A 194 16.26 -6.36 -0.99
CA THR A 194 17.24 -6.14 -2.06
C THR A 194 16.86 -5.01 -3.04
N ASN A 195 15.62 -4.53 -3.02
CA ASN A 195 15.13 -3.42 -3.83
C ASN A 195 14.93 -2.13 -3.02
N GLY A 196 15.41 -2.07 -1.77
CA GLY A 196 15.38 -0.84 -0.96
C GLY A 196 14.12 -0.66 -0.10
N SER A 197 13.20 -1.63 -0.16
CA SER A 197 11.91 -1.59 0.51
C SER A 197 11.72 -2.85 1.34
N THR A 198 11.64 -2.69 2.66
CA THR A 198 11.39 -3.75 3.63
C THR A 198 10.49 -3.19 4.74
N GLY A 199 9.81 -4.06 5.46
CA GLY A 199 8.83 -3.61 6.43
C GLY A 199 8.26 -4.72 7.28
N ASP A 200 7.27 -4.35 8.06
CA ASP A 200 6.48 -5.22 8.94
C ASP A 200 4.99 -4.88 8.79
N ALA A 201 4.12 -5.73 9.30
CA ALA A 201 2.69 -5.48 9.26
C ALA A 201 2.04 -5.92 10.56
N MET A 202 1.01 -5.16 10.94
CA MET A 202 0.21 -5.41 12.13
C MET A 202 -1.27 -5.34 11.78
N ILE A 203 -2.07 -6.07 12.54
CA ILE A 203 -3.52 -6.08 12.45
C ILE A 203 -4.12 -5.78 13.82
N ARG A 204 -5.22 -5.05 13.84
CA ARG A 204 -6.06 -4.88 15.03
C ARG A 204 -7.52 -5.11 14.65
N LEU A 205 -8.21 -5.94 15.41
CA LEU A 205 -9.66 -6.08 15.33
C LEU A 205 -10.34 -5.20 16.39
N PRO A 206 -11.60 -4.77 16.20
CA PRO A 206 -12.32 -4.00 17.21
C PRO A 206 -12.38 -4.70 18.57
N GLU A 207 -12.57 -3.93 19.65
CA GLU A 207 -12.57 -4.44 21.03
C GLU A 207 -13.48 -5.66 21.26
N ALA A 208 -14.67 -5.70 20.63
CA ALA A 208 -15.60 -6.83 20.76
C ALA A 208 -15.00 -8.17 20.29
N PHE A 209 -14.03 -8.15 19.37
CA PHE A 209 -13.30 -9.34 18.90
C PHE A 209 -12.20 -9.78 19.87
N GLN A 210 -11.87 -8.95 20.85
CA GLN A 210 -10.83 -9.21 21.85
C GLN A 210 -11.43 -9.55 23.21
N GLN A 211 -12.75 -9.41 23.37
CA GLN A 211 -13.42 -9.41 24.67
C GLN A 211 -14.41 -10.57 24.82
N ARG A 212 -14.60 -10.98 26.08
CA ARG A 212 -15.71 -11.83 26.52
C ARG A 212 -16.34 -11.17 27.75
N LYS A 213 -17.63 -10.87 27.66
CA LYS A 213 -18.39 -10.17 28.72
C LYS A 213 -17.78 -8.80 29.09
N GLY A 214 -17.23 -8.10 28.10
CA GLY A 214 -16.60 -6.79 28.26
C GLY A 214 -15.19 -6.82 28.83
N GLU A 215 -14.60 -8.00 29.06
CA GLU A 215 -13.23 -8.15 29.56
C GLU A 215 -12.32 -8.71 28.47
N TYR A 216 -11.11 -8.17 28.33
CA TYR A 216 -10.11 -8.65 27.38
C TYR A 216 -9.76 -10.13 27.63
N SER A 217 -9.66 -10.91 26.57
CA SER A 217 -9.24 -12.30 26.57
C SER A 217 -8.33 -12.56 25.38
N GLU A 218 -7.07 -12.86 25.65
CA GLU A 218 -6.09 -13.22 24.62
C GLU A 218 -6.53 -14.46 23.83
N ASP A 219 -7.08 -15.47 24.51
CA ASP A 219 -7.64 -16.67 23.87
C ASP A 219 -8.72 -16.34 22.83
N VAL A 220 -9.66 -15.45 23.19
CA VAL A 220 -10.72 -14.98 22.29
C VAL A 220 -10.12 -14.21 21.12
N TYR A 221 -9.12 -13.36 21.39
CA TYR A 221 -8.54 -12.53 20.36
C TYR A 221 -7.77 -13.35 19.32
N LEU A 222 -6.90 -14.25 19.77
CA LEU A 222 -6.15 -15.16 18.90
C LEU A 222 -7.08 -16.12 18.14
N ALA A 223 -8.18 -16.59 18.76
CA ALA A 223 -9.20 -17.35 18.07
C ALA A 223 -9.85 -16.54 16.93
N ASN A 224 -10.30 -15.31 17.20
CA ASN A 224 -10.94 -14.46 16.20
C ASN A 224 -10.01 -14.04 15.05
N LEU A 225 -8.74 -13.74 15.36
CA LEU A 225 -7.72 -13.49 14.34
C LEU A 225 -7.45 -14.72 13.48
N THR A 226 -7.43 -15.92 14.07
CA THR A 226 -7.27 -17.17 13.33
C THR A 226 -8.50 -17.45 12.47
N LEU A 227 -9.72 -17.25 12.98
CA LEU A 227 -10.96 -17.40 12.20
C LEU A 227 -10.97 -16.45 10.99
N LEU A 228 -10.49 -15.21 11.13
CA LEU A 228 -10.29 -14.31 10.01
C LEU A 228 -9.24 -14.83 9.00
N GLU A 229 -8.12 -15.37 9.48
CA GLU A 229 -7.14 -16.00 8.58
C GLU A 229 -7.76 -17.16 7.79
N MET A 230 -8.59 -17.99 8.44
CA MET A 230 -9.29 -19.11 7.81
C MET A 230 -10.26 -18.67 6.72
N THR A 231 -10.95 -17.53 6.90
CA THR A 231 -11.89 -17.02 5.89
C THR A 231 -11.20 -16.42 4.69
N LEU A 232 -10.03 -15.81 4.87
CA LEU A 232 -9.23 -15.25 3.80
C LEU A 232 -8.54 -16.35 2.98
N LYS A 233 -7.99 -17.37 3.66
CA LYS A 233 -7.26 -18.48 3.01
C LYS A 233 -8.16 -19.64 2.56
N ASP A 234 -9.44 -19.61 2.89
CA ASP A 234 -10.44 -20.63 2.63
C ASP A 234 -10.08 -22.04 3.15
N VAL A 235 -9.72 -22.10 4.44
CA VAL A 235 -9.35 -23.36 5.09
C VAL A 235 -10.32 -23.69 6.22
N ASN A 236 -10.56 -24.99 6.44
CA ASN A 236 -11.51 -25.46 7.46
C ASN A 236 -10.85 -25.73 8.81
N THR A 237 -9.53 -25.82 8.87
CA THR A 237 -8.77 -25.97 10.12
C THR A 237 -7.44 -25.24 10.02
N LEU A 238 -6.98 -24.68 11.14
CA LEU A 238 -5.65 -24.09 11.27
C LEU A 238 -5.08 -24.41 12.65
N ALA A 239 -3.76 -24.54 12.70
CA ALA A 239 -3.03 -24.57 13.96
C ALA A 239 -3.10 -23.19 14.64
N VAL A 240 -3.24 -23.19 15.96
CA VAL A 240 -3.24 -21.99 16.80
C VAL A 240 -2.13 -22.08 17.84
N PRO A 241 -1.69 -20.95 18.42
CA PRO A 241 -1.07 -20.98 19.74
C PRO A 241 -1.94 -21.76 20.73
N GLN A 242 -1.39 -22.18 21.87
CA GLN A 242 -2.19 -22.91 22.84
C GLN A 242 -3.37 -22.06 23.33
N LEU A 243 -4.60 -22.41 22.94
CA LEU A 243 -5.81 -21.70 23.35
C LEU A 243 -6.55 -22.47 24.44
N ASN A 244 -7.22 -21.75 25.33
CA ASN A 244 -8.10 -22.29 26.36
C ASN A 244 -9.59 -22.13 25.99
N GLU A 245 -10.24 -23.23 25.61
CA GLU A 245 -11.66 -23.24 25.23
C GLU A 245 -12.60 -22.98 26.42
N GLN A 246 -12.18 -23.23 27.65
CA GLN A 246 -12.98 -22.89 28.83
C GLN A 246 -13.04 -21.36 29.03
N THR A 247 -11.91 -20.68 28.78
CA THR A 247 -11.82 -19.21 28.73
C THR A 247 -12.67 -18.63 27.61
N ILE A 248 -12.77 -19.29 26.46
CA ILE A 248 -13.60 -18.86 25.33
C ILE A 248 -15.08 -19.22 25.57
N GLY A 249 -15.33 -20.37 26.19
CA GLY A 249 -16.66 -20.97 26.41
C GLY A 249 -17.24 -21.66 25.18
N MET A 250 -16.40 -22.10 24.26
CA MET A 250 -16.81 -22.74 23.01
C MET A 250 -15.81 -23.82 22.63
N ASP A 251 -16.33 -24.96 22.17
CA ASP A 251 -15.55 -26.05 21.59
C ASP A 251 -15.16 -25.64 20.16
N LEU A 252 -13.90 -25.24 20.01
CA LEU A 252 -13.33 -24.77 18.75
C LEU A 252 -12.61 -25.89 17.99
N ASN A 253 -12.14 -26.94 18.66
CA ASN A 253 -11.51 -28.08 18.01
C ASN A 253 -12.54 -29.13 17.51
N GLY A 254 -13.78 -29.06 17.99
CA GLY A 254 -14.92 -29.89 17.58
C GLY A 254 -14.94 -31.30 18.18
N ASP A 255 -14.27 -31.53 19.31
CA ASP A 255 -14.19 -32.86 19.95
C ASP A 255 -15.32 -33.14 20.97
N GLY A 256 -16.14 -32.14 21.26
CA GLY A 256 -17.28 -32.20 22.17
C GLY A 256 -16.94 -31.87 23.63
N VAL A 257 -15.70 -31.46 23.95
CA VAL A 257 -15.23 -31.14 25.31
C VAL A 257 -14.47 -29.82 25.33
N LEU A 258 -14.74 -28.97 26.34
CA LEU A 258 -13.96 -27.74 26.53
C LEU A 258 -12.60 -28.02 27.18
N SER A 259 -11.54 -27.95 26.38
CA SER A 259 -10.17 -28.21 26.81
C SER A 259 -9.44 -26.95 27.27
N GLU A 260 -8.57 -27.06 28.27
CA GLU A 260 -7.71 -25.94 28.72
C GLU A 260 -6.58 -25.63 27.75
N ALA A 261 -6.32 -26.52 26.79
CA ALA A 261 -5.21 -26.45 25.87
C ALA A 261 -5.57 -27.15 24.55
N ILE A 262 -5.81 -26.37 23.51
CA ILE A 262 -5.92 -26.85 22.13
C ILE A 262 -4.83 -26.22 21.25
N SER A 263 -4.43 -26.92 20.21
CA SER A 263 -3.41 -26.47 19.25
C SER A 263 -3.94 -26.29 17.82
N HIS A 264 -5.24 -26.52 17.62
CA HIS A 264 -5.92 -26.34 16.35
C HIS A 264 -7.37 -25.97 16.59
N ILE A 265 -7.95 -25.20 15.66
CA ILE A 265 -9.39 -24.89 15.63
C ILE A 265 -10.00 -25.30 14.30
N GLN A 266 -11.31 -25.51 14.30
CA GLN A 266 -12.14 -25.67 13.12
C GLN A 266 -12.83 -24.33 12.79
N ARG A 267 -13.11 -24.11 11.50
CA ARG A 267 -13.77 -22.89 11.03
C ARG A 267 -15.19 -22.84 11.59
N GLN A 268 -15.52 -21.74 12.24
CA GLN A 268 -16.85 -21.47 12.75
C GLN A 268 -17.70 -20.71 11.71
N SER A 269 -18.99 -20.54 11.98
CA SER A 269 -19.84 -19.66 11.16
C SER A 269 -19.75 -18.20 11.58
N HIS A 270 -19.40 -17.94 12.84
CA HIS A 270 -19.33 -16.63 13.45
C HIS A 270 -18.02 -16.50 14.24
N TYR A 271 -17.67 -15.27 14.58
CA TYR A 271 -16.62 -14.99 15.55
C TYR A 271 -17.02 -15.48 16.96
N VAL A 272 -16.10 -15.39 17.92
CA VAL A 272 -16.29 -15.82 19.31
C VAL A 272 -16.18 -14.64 20.28
N GLY A 273 -16.56 -14.87 21.53
CA GLY A 273 -16.61 -13.80 22.54
C GLY A 273 -17.75 -12.81 22.26
N ASP A 274 -17.50 -11.53 22.51
CA ASP A 274 -18.50 -10.47 22.34
C ASP A 274 -18.81 -10.16 20.87
N ALA A 275 -17.94 -10.60 19.95
CA ALA A 275 -18.17 -10.60 18.50
C ALA A 275 -19.02 -11.77 17.99
N SER A 276 -19.57 -12.64 18.86
CA SER A 276 -20.30 -13.85 18.46
C SER A 276 -21.56 -13.64 17.59
N GLY A 277 -22.08 -12.42 17.52
CA GLY A 277 -23.15 -12.04 16.60
C GLY A 277 -22.69 -11.69 15.18
N ILE A 278 -21.39 -11.69 14.91
CA ILE A 278 -20.81 -11.27 13.61
C ILE A 278 -20.43 -12.52 12.82
N GLU A 279 -20.96 -12.64 11.60
CA GLU A 279 -20.71 -13.78 10.71
C GLU A 279 -19.32 -13.71 10.07
N LEU A 280 -18.68 -14.88 9.91
CA LEU A 280 -17.45 -15.01 9.14
C LEU A 280 -17.74 -14.81 7.65
N SER A 281 -17.16 -13.78 7.06
CA SER A 281 -17.31 -13.48 5.63
C SER A 281 -16.14 -13.99 4.81
N TYR A 282 -16.43 -14.79 3.78
CA TYR A 282 -15.41 -15.34 2.87
C TYR A 282 -14.58 -14.22 2.22
N GLN A 283 -13.26 -14.25 2.38
CA GLN A 283 -12.30 -13.27 1.82
C GLN A 283 -12.57 -11.79 2.15
N LEU A 284 -13.29 -11.50 3.24
CA LEU A 284 -13.61 -10.13 3.66
C LEU A 284 -13.25 -9.90 5.13
N TYR A 285 -12.82 -8.68 5.46
CA TYR A 285 -12.54 -8.27 6.83
C TYR A 285 -13.82 -7.76 7.51
N PRO A 286 -13.99 -7.98 8.83
CA PRO A 286 -15.06 -7.34 9.58
C PRO A 286 -14.84 -5.82 9.63
N GLN A 287 -15.94 -5.08 9.72
CA GLN A 287 -15.89 -3.61 9.89
C GLN A 287 -15.04 -3.24 11.11
N GLY A 288 -14.27 -2.17 10.98
CA GLY A 288 -13.38 -1.67 12.02
C GLY A 288 -12.06 -2.42 12.13
N THR A 289 -11.78 -3.40 11.26
CA THR A 289 -10.42 -3.95 11.15
C THR A 289 -9.44 -2.84 10.76
N GLU A 290 -8.30 -2.83 11.41
CA GLU A 290 -7.21 -1.90 11.15
C GLU A 290 -5.95 -2.65 10.76
N LEU A 291 -5.19 -2.08 9.83
CA LEU A 291 -3.90 -2.57 9.38
C LEU A 291 -2.87 -1.45 9.49
N LEU A 292 -1.71 -1.77 10.06
CA LEU A 292 -0.55 -0.90 10.10
C LEU A 292 0.59 -1.58 9.33
N HIS A 293 1.33 -0.81 8.55
CA HIS A 293 2.48 -1.29 7.80
C HIS A 293 3.59 -0.25 7.86
N THR A 294 4.78 -0.63 8.33
CA THR A 294 5.94 0.27 8.27
C THR A 294 6.83 -0.10 7.09
N VAL A 295 7.40 0.92 6.44
CA VAL A 295 8.51 0.76 5.52
C VAL A 295 9.76 1.26 6.23
N ARG A 296 10.82 0.45 6.25
CA ARG A 296 12.01 0.68 7.06
C ARG A 296 13.27 0.72 6.21
N TYR A 297 14.31 1.29 6.81
CA TYR A 297 15.67 1.14 6.32
C TYR A 297 16.17 -0.29 6.55
N ILE A 298 17.19 -0.67 5.78
CA ILE A 298 17.78 -2.01 5.78
C ILE A 298 18.93 -2.00 6.77
N GLY A 299 18.74 -2.56 7.96
CA GLY A 299 19.80 -2.74 8.95
C GLY A 299 20.76 -3.86 8.54
N VAL A 300 22.02 -3.73 8.97
CA VAL A 300 23.05 -4.76 8.83
C VAL A 300 23.70 -4.96 10.19
N ASP A 301 23.70 -6.19 10.72
CA ASP A 301 24.35 -6.50 12.00
C ASP A 301 25.83 -6.87 11.84
N ASP A 302 26.51 -7.14 12.96
CA ASP A 302 27.93 -7.46 13.01
C ASP A 302 28.29 -8.77 12.26
N GLU A 303 27.32 -9.66 12.08
CA GLU A 303 27.41 -10.89 11.31
C GLU A 303 27.00 -10.72 9.83
N GLY A 304 26.68 -9.49 9.41
CA GLY A 304 26.25 -9.16 8.06
C GLY A 304 24.81 -9.60 7.74
N GLN A 305 24.00 -9.92 8.75
CA GLN A 305 22.59 -10.24 8.56
C GLN A 305 21.75 -8.97 8.41
N ILE A 306 20.71 -9.10 7.59
CA ILE A 306 19.81 -8.03 7.23
C ILE A 306 18.61 -8.02 8.17
N TYR A 307 18.30 -6.86 8.75
CA TYR A 307 17.13 -6.69 9.61
C TYR A 307 16.41 -5.37 9.31
N ASN A 308 15.24 -5.20 9.91
CA ASN A 308 14.47 -3.97 9.83
C ASN A 308 15.03 -2.93 10.82
N ALA A 309 15.62 -1.84 10.30
CA ALA A 309 16.24 -0.81 11.14
C ALA A 309 15.21 -0.05 12.01
N PRO A 310 15.65 0.59 13.12
CA PRO A 310 14.76 1.39 13.96
C PRO A 310 14.07 2.54 13.23
N ARG A 311 14.80 3.22 12.34
CA ARG A 311 14.29 4.33 11.56
C ARG A 311 13.27 3.88 10.51
N MET A 312 12.16 4.62 10.42
CA MET A 312 11.09 4.36 9.47
C MET A 312 11.12 5.35 8.32
N LYS A 313 10.99 4.83 7.10
CA LYS A 313 10.76 5.59 5.88
C LYS A 313 9.31 6.03 5.79
N GLU A 314 8.40 5.12 6.12
CA GLU A 314 6.96 5.35 6.06
C GLU A 314 6.20 4.58 7.14
N VAL A 315 5.07 5.12 7.57
CA VAL A 315 4.07 4.44 8.40
C VAL A 315 2.73 4.54 7.68
N ARG A 316 2.20 3.42 7.21
CA ARG A 316 0.96 3.34 6.43
C ARG A 316 -0.12 2.66 7.25
N TYR A 317 -1.33 3.19 7.15
CA TYR A 317 -2.49 2.74 7.92
C TYR A 317 -3.70 2.57 7.04
N MET A 318 -4.47 1.52 7.30
CA MET A 318 -5.77 1.29 6.69
C MET A 318 -6.80 0.92 7.75
N GLN A 319 -8.03 1.41 7.60
CA GLN A 319 -9.16 1.01 8.43
C GLN A 319 -10.36 0.61 7.58
N LYS A 320 -10.99 -0.51 7.92
CA LYS A 320 -12.24 -0.97 7.31
C LYS A 320 -13.40 -0.13 7.83
N ALA A 321 -13.51 1.11 7.33
CA ALA A 321 -14.52 2.07 7.75
C ALA A 321 -15.96 1.58 7.47
N LEU A 322 -16.15 0.78 6.43
CA LEU A 322 -17.46 0.23 6.07
C LEU A 322 -17.33 -1.22 5.58
N PHE A 323 -18.06 -2.14 6.20
CA PHE A 323 -18.20 -3.49 5.64
C PHE A 323 -18.99 -3.43 4.33
N ARG A 324 -18.48 -4.10 3.29
CA ARG A 324 -19.16 -4.27 2.02
C ARG A 324 -19.31 -5.74 1.71
N SER A 325 -20.54 -6.17 1.47
CA SER A 325 -20.81 -7.52 0.96
C SER A 325 -20.25 -7.68 -0.46
N LYS A 326 -20.17 -8.93 -0.92
CA LYS A 326 -19.78 -9.25 -2.30
C LYS A 326 -20.60 -8.46 -3.33
N GLU A 327 -21.91 -8.31 -3.12
CA GLU A 327 -22.82 -7.60 -4.03
C GLU A 327 -22.57 -6.09 -4.01
N SER A 328 -22.25 -5.53 -2.84
CA SER A 328 -21.87 -4.13 -2.71
C SER A 328 -20.54 -3.85 -3.42
N LEU A 329 -19.55 -4.74 -3.28
CA LEU A 329 -18.27 -4.65 -3.99
C LEU A 329 -18.47 -4.79 -5.51
N ALA A 330 -19.29 -5.74 -5.97
CA ALA A 330 -19.65 -5.89 -7.38
C ALA A 330 -20.19 -4.59 -7.99
N SER A 331 -21.06 -3.90 -7.25
CA SER A 331 -21.63 -2.63 -7.66
C SER A 331 -20.57 -1.52 -7.76
N ALA A 332 -19.58 -1.54 -6.86
CA ALA A 332 -18.46 -0.60 -6.86
C ALA A 332 -17.52 -0.83 -8.06
N TYR A 333 -17.16 -2.09 -8.34
CA TYR A 333 -16.39 -2.43 -9.55
C TYR A 333 -17.13 -2.03 -10.83
N TYR A 334 -18.45 -2.24 -10.88
CA TYR A 334 -19.24 -1.81 -12.03
C TYR A 334 -19.24 -0.28 -12.21
N ALA A 335 -19.26 0.48 -11.12
CA ALA A 335 -19.15 1.94 -11.18
C ALA A 335 -17.78 2.39 -11.74
N GLU A 336 -16.68 1.78 -11.28
CA GLU A 336 -15.33 2.06 -11.80
C GLU A 336 -15.21 1.70 -13.28
N ALA A 337 -15.75 0.54 -13.70
CA ALA A 337 -15.76 0.13 -15.10
C ALA A 337 -16.55 1.10 -15.99
N LYS A 338 -17.68 1.62 -15.47
CA LYS A 338 -18.47 2.65 -16.15
C LYS A 338 -17.69 3.95 -16.28
N ASP A 339 -17.01 4.41 -15.24
CA ASP A 339 -16.20 5.63 -15.29
C ASP A 339 -15.04 5.51 -16.28
N LYS A 340 -14.37 4.35 -16.32
CA LYS A 340 -13.35 4.04 -17.35
C LYS A 340 -13.94 4.07 -18.77
N ALA A 341 -15.15 3.52 -18.97
CA ALA A 341 -15.83 3.55 -20.26
C ALA A 341 -16.26 4.97 -20.72
N PHE A 342 -16.34 5.92 -19.78
CA PHE A 342 -16.53 7.35 -20.06
C PHE A 342 -15.22 8.14 -20.12
N GLU A 343 -14.07 7.45 -20.19
CA GLU A 343 -12.73 8.06 -20.27
C GLU A 343 -12.44 9.01 -19.09
N LYS A 344 -13.06 8.76 -17.94
CA LYS A 344 -12.75 9.53 -16.73
C LYS A 344 -11.45 9.04 -16.13
N LEU A 345 -10.63 10.00 -15.69
CA LEU A 345 -9.44 9.69 -14.92
C LEU A 345 -9.80 9.09 -13.55
N PRO A 346 -8.94 8.22 -13.00
CA PRO A 346 -9.11 7.66 -11.66
C PRO A 346 -9.35 8.76 -10.61
N GLN A 347 -10.34 8.55 -9.76
CA GLN A 347 -10.68 9.49 -8.70
C GLN A 347 -10.28 8.92 -7.34
N THR A 348 -9.63 9.75 -6.54
CA THR A 348 -9.32 9.52 -5.13
C THR A 348 -10.00 10.61 -4.31
N ARG A 349 -10.76 10.21 -3.28
CA ARG A 349 -11.43 11.16 -2.40
C ARG A 349 -10.57 11.43 -1.17
N TYR A 350 -10.06 12.64 -1.05
CA TYR A 350 -9.37 13.10 0.14
C TYR A 350 -10.37 13.44 1.26
N LEU A 351 -10.08 12.98 2.47
CA LEU A 351 -10.89 13.15 3.67
C LEU A 351 -10.25 14.12 4.69
N GLY A 352 -9.05 14.63 4.38
CA GLY A 352 -8.26 15.47 5.29
C GLY A 352 -7.09 14.71 5.91
N GLU A 353 -6.19 15.44 6.57
CA GLU A 353 -4.88 14.93 7.01
C GLU A 353 -4.98 13.78 8.01
N GLU A 354 -5.92 13.84 8.96
CA GLU A 354 -6.10 12.80 9.98
C GLU A 354 -6.71 11.51 9.42
N GLN A 355 -7.62 11.63 8.45
CA GLN A 355 -8.36 10.49 7.88
C GLN A 355 -7.75 9.93 6.59
N GLY A 356 -6.90 10.72 5.91
CA GLY A 356 -6.28 10.39 4.64
C GLY A 356 -7.27 10.35 3.48
N ILE A 357 -7.40 9.22 2.80
CA ILE A 357 -8.23 9.03 1.60
C ILE A 357 -9.25 7.90 1.76
N ASP A 358 -10.35 7.97 1.02
CA ASP A 358 -11.30 6.88 0.80
C ASP A 358 -10.98 6.17 -0.53
N ASN A 359 -10.81 4.85 -0.50
CA ASN A 359 -10.62 4.07 -1.73
C ASN A 359 -11.92 3.80 -2.49
N GLY A 360 -13.08 4.06 -1.90
CA GLY A 360 -14.40 3.78 -2.48
C GLY A 360 -14.87 2.34 -2.34
N PHE A 361 -14.09 1.48 -1.68
CA PHE A 361 -14.34 0.05 -1.43
C PHE A 361 -14.51 -0.28 0.07
N GLY A 362 -14.71 0.75 0.90
CA GLY A 362 -15.00 0.62 2.33
C GLY A 362 -13.76 0.69 3.23
N TRP A 363 -12.61 1.10 2.67
CA TRP A 363 -11.40 1.36 3.43
C TRP A 363 -11.05 2.85 3.39
N THR A 364 -10.62 3.37 4.53
CA THR A 364 -9.84 4.60 4.61
C THR A 364 -8.36 4.27 4.68
N LEU A 365 -7.51 5.08 4.07
CA LEU A 365 -6.07 4.92 4.05
C LEU A 365 -5.39 6.22 4.46
N ASN A 366 -4.42 6.13 5.34
CA ASN A 366 -3.56 7.26 5.69
C ASN A 366 -2.09 6.81 5.74
N ALA A 367 -1.16 7.73 5.56
CA ALA A 367 0.25 7.42 5.60
C ALA A 367 1.09 8.63 6.00
N TYR A 368 2.19 8.34 6.67
CA TYR A 368 3.24 9.28 7.03
C TYR A 368 4.52 8.85 6.35
N ILE A 369 5.30 9.81 5.86
CA ILE A 369 6.58 9.59 5.18
C ILE A 369 7.65 10.46 5.82
N GLU A 370 8.87 9.97 5.81
CA GLU A 370 10.05 10.73 6.23
C GLU A 370 10.29 11.95 5.31
N ASP A 371 10.57 13.10 5.93
CA ASP A 371 11.01 14.32 5.24
C ASP A 371 12.54 14.45 5.17
N GLU A 372 13.01 15.52 4.52
CA GLU A 372 14.45 15.83 4.38
C GLU A 372 15.17 16.13 5.72
N GLN A 373 14.43 16.48 6.78
CA GLN A 373 14.97 16.59 8.14
C GLN A 373 14.91 15.26 8.90
N GLY A 374 14.38 14.22 8.27
CA GLY A 374 14.30 12.90 8.84
C GLY A 374 13.12 12.68 9.80
N GLN A 375 12.16 13.60 9.85
CA GLN A 375 10.95 13.47 10.65
C GLN A 375 9.84 12.82 9.83
N LEU A 376 8.96 12.06 10.49
CA LEU A 376 7.75 11.57 9.83
C LEU A 376 6.72 12.70 9.73
N ARG A 377 6.34 13.05 8.51
CA ARG A 377 5.27 14.00 8.19
C ARG A 377 4.07 13.30 7.57
N PRO A 378 2.86 13.87 7.63
CA PRO A 378 1.73 13.39 6.84
C PRO A 378 2.07 13.36 5.35
N GLN A 379 1.62 12.34 4.64
CA GLN A 379 1.67 12.32 3.18
C GLN A 379 0.69 13.33 2.58
N HIS A 380 1.12 14.01 1.53
CA HIS A 380 0.28 14.90 0.73
C HIS A 380 -0.82 14.11 0.01
N GLU A 381 -1.94 14.73 -0.32
CA GLU A 381 -3.07 14.04 -0.99
C GLU A 381 -2.67 13.33 -2.30
N GLN A 382 -1.71 13.91 -3.04
CA GLN A 382 -1.17 13.32 -4.28
C GLN A 382 -0.25 12.13 -4.01
N GLU A 383 0.46 12.12 -2.87
CA GLU A 383 1.26 10.97 -2.40
C GLU A 383 0.32 9.84 -1.94
N LEU A 384 -0.75 10.17 -1.19
CA LEU A 384 -1.76 9.20 -0.77
C LEU A 384 -2.51 8.57 -1.94
N ALA A 385 -2.80 9.35 -2.99
CA ALA A 385 -3.50 8.85 -4.17
C ALA A 385 -2.80 7.66 -4.85
N PHE A 386 -1.48 7.54 -4.72
CA PHE A 386 -0.71 6.38 -5.19
C PHE A 386 -1.16 5.07 -4.52
N CYS A 387 -1.53 5.09 -3.24
CA CYS A 387 -1.99 3.90 -2.51
C CYS A 387 -3.22 3.24 -3.16
N ASN A 388 -4.09 4.03 -3.81
CA ASN A 388 -5.24 3.50 -4.54
C ASN A 388 -4.84 2.65 -5.75
N GLY A 389 -3.63 2.80 -6.29
CA GLY A 389 -3.12 1.91 -7.34
C GLY A 389 -3.07 0.44 -6.92
N CYS A 390 -2.73 0.18 -5.66
CA CYS A 390 -2.68 -1.18 -5.10
C CYS A 390 -3.97 -1.54 -4.32
N HIS A 391 -4.60 -0.56 -3.68
CA HIS A 391 -5.68 -0.78 -2.71
C HIS A 391 -7.08 -0.41 -3.22
N LYS A 392 -7.28 -0.30 -4.53
CA LYS A 392 -8.60 -0.03 -5.13
C LYS A 392 -9.04 -1.15 -6.08
N THR A 393 -8.55 -1.15 -7.31
CA THR A 393 -9.08 -1.95 -8.43
C THR A 393 -8.03 -2.87 -9.05
N VAL A 394 -7.50 -3.81 -8.27
CA VAL A 394 -6.50 -4.81 -8.70
C VAL A 394 -6.98 -6.24 -8.42
N GLY A 395 -6.83 -7.13 -9.41
CA GLY A 395 -7.32 -8.51 -9.35
C GLY A 395 -6.72 -9.38 -8.22
N SER A 396 -5.45 -9.19 -7.87
CA SER A 396 -4.73 -10.05 -6.93
C SER A 396 -5.13 -9.91 -5.45
N THR A 397 -5.91 -8.91 -5.06
CA THR A 397 -6.18 -8.57 -3.65
C THR A 397 -7.31 -9.39 -3.03
N PHE A 398 -7.25 -9.58 -1.70
CA PHE A 398 -8.40 -9.96 -0.88
C PHE A 398 -8.88 -8.72 -0.12
N ASP A 399 -10.11 -8.31 -0.41
CA ASP A 399 -10.75 -7.12 0.17
C ASP A 399 -9.85 -5.87 0.11
N GLN A 400 -9.23 -5.61 -1.05
CA GLN A 400 -8.33 -4.47 -1.30
C GLN A 400 -7.01 -4.49 -0.50
N THR A 401 -6.63 -5.64 0.07
CA THR A 401 -5.39 -5.80 0.83
C THR A 401 -4.52 -6.94 0.29
N PHE A 402 -3.22 -6.93 0.66
CA PHE A 402 -2.25 -7.96 0.29
C PHE A 402 -1.66 -8.71 1.49
N SER A 403 -1.37 -8.01 2.59
CA SER A 403 -0.45 -8.48 3.63
C SER A 403 -0.97 -9.70 4.42
N PHE A 404 -2.11 -9.57 5.10
CA PHE A 404 -2.57 -10.62 6.03
C PHE A 404 -3.01 -11.91 5.31
N ALA A 405 -3.49 -11.83 4.06
CA ALA A 405 -3.70 -13.00 3.21
C ALA A 405 -2.40 -13.80 2.96
N ARG A 406 -1.25 -13.12 2.98
CA ARG A 406 0.10 -13.66 2.80
C ARG A 406 0.78 -14.04 4.11
N LYS A 407 0.08 -13.95 5.25
CA LYS A 407 0.57 -14.42 6.56
C LYS A 407 0.97 -15.91 6.49
N VAL A 408 2.05 -16.29 7.16
CA VAL A 408 2.43 -17.70 7.33
C VAL A 408 1.29 -18.44 8.03
N PRO A 409 0.83 -19.59 7.50
CA PRO A 409 -0.37 -20.24 8.02
C PRO A 409 -0.35 -20.60 9.51
N GLY A 410 -1.41 -20.22 10.21
CA GLY A 410 -1.68 -20.61 11.59
C GLY A 410 -0.68 -20.06 12.62
N ALA A 411 -0.44 -20.84 13.69
CA ALA A 411 0.36 -20.45 14.85
C ALA A 411 1.74 -19.86 14.50
N LYS A 412 2.43 -20.46 13.51
CA LYS A 412 3.77 -20.04 13.07
C LYS A 412 3.80 -18.63 12.48
N GLY A 413 2.67 -18.11 12.03
CA GLY A 413 2.60 -16.76 11.47
C GLY A 413 2.47 -15.65 12.49
N TRP A 414 2.30 -15.96 13.77
CA TRP A 414 2.20 -14.95 14.82
C TRP A 414 3.59 -14.53 15.32
N GLY A 415 3.81 -13.23 15.47
CA GLY A 415 5.12 -12.69 15.83
C GLY A 415 5.58 -11.60 14.88
N TYR A 416 6.62 -10.88 15.30
CA TYR A 416 7.28 -9.91 14.43
C TYR A 416 7.90 -10.58 13.21
N ILE A 417 7.99 -9.84 12.10
CA ILE A 417 8.48 -10.36 10.82
C ILE A 417 9.89 -10.96 10.95
N ASN A 418 10.04 -12.20 10.49
CA ASN A 418 11.26 -12.98 10.46
C ASN A 418 11.34 -13.75 9.15
N LEU A 419 12.07 -13.19 8.18
CA LEU A 419 12.18 -13.76 6.84
C LEU A 419 12.91 -15.12 6.82
N HIS A 420 13.67 -15.48 7.87
CA HIS A 420 14.36 -16.77 7.94
C HIS A 420 13.40 -17.94 8.16
N GLU A 421 12.19 -17.69 8.66
CA GLU A 421 11.20 -18.71 8.99
C GLU A 421 10.07 -18.81 7.95
N ILE A 422 10.23 -18.13 6.81
CA ILE A 422 9.23 -18.09 5.74
C ILE A 422 9.75 -18.86 4.53
N ASP A 423 9.00 -19.89 4.13
CA ASP A 423 9.28 -20.68 2.94
C ASP A 423 8.75 -20.00 1.66
N ASP A 424 9.40 -20.24 0.52
CA ASP A 424 8.85 -19.86 -0.79
C ASP A 424 7.72 -20.82 -1.22
N VAL A 425 6.50 -20.55 -0.75
CA VAL A 425 5.30 -21.35 -1.07
C VAL A 425 4.61 -20.92 -2.37
N PRO A 426 3.91 -21.82 -3.08
CA PRO A 426 3.13 -21.50 -4.27
C PRO A 426 1.90 -20.63 -3.96
N ASN A 427 1.46 -19.87 -4.96
CA ASN A 427 0.13 -19.24 -4.96
C ASN A 427 -0.98 -20.28 -5.20
N ILE A 428 -2.23 -19.87 -4.96
CA ILE A 428 -3.41 -20.69 -5.29
C ILE A 428 -3.36 -21.06 -6.79
N ASN A 429 -3.57 -22.34 -7.09
CA ASN A 429 -3.48 -22.93 -8.45
C ASN A 429 -2.08 -22.96 -9.08
N GLU A 430 -1.02 -22.61 -8.34
CA GLU A 430 0.38 -22.80 -8.76
C GLU A 430 1.01 -23.99 -8.02
N GLN A 431 2.11 -24.51 -8.57
CA GLN A 431 2.83 -25.67 -8.01
C GLN A 431 4.24 -25.31 -7.53
N GLU A 432 4.78 -24.20 -8.02
CA GLU A 432 6.11 -23.71 -7.71
C GLU A 432 6.02 -22.50 -6.80
N GLY A 433 7.05 -22.30 -5.96
CA GLY A 433 7.14 -21.12 -5.11
C GLY A 433 6.89 -19.82 -5.87
N GLU A 434 6.18 -18.89 -5.25
CA GLU A 434 5.85 -17.60 -5.89
C GLU A 434 7.10 -16.81 -6.28
N PHE A 435 8.17 -16.80 -5.47
CA PHE A 435 9.36 -16.00 -5.77
C PHE A 435 10.16 -16.62 -6.91
N LEU A 436 10.27 -17.96 -6.94
CA LEU A 436 10.74 -18.69 -8.10
C LEU A 436 9.92 -18.35 -9.36
N THR A 437 8.59 -18.44 -9.27
CA THR A 437 7.67 -18.13 -10.38
C THR A 437 7.83 -16.67 -10.84
N TYR A 438 7.99 -15.74 -9.91
CA TYR A 438 8.21 -14.33 -10.20
C TYR A 438 9.51 -14.12 -10.95
N MET A 439 10.65 -14.60 -10.43
CA MET A 439 11.94 -14.44 -11.09
C MET A 439 11.94 -15.07 -12.49
N LYS A 440 11.22 -16.18 -12.67
CA LYS A 440 11.06 -16.85 -13.97
C LYS A 440 10.23 -16.03 -14.97
N ARG A 441 9.10 -15.45 -14.54
CA ARG A 441 8.21 -14.66 -15.40
C ARG A 441 8.76 -13.26 -15.69
N VAL A 442 9.49 -12.67 -14.75
CA VAL A 442 10.01 -11.31 -14.86
C VAL A 442 11.40 -11.27 -15.50
N GLY A 443 12.17 -12.35 -15.38
CA GLY A 443 13.54 -12.41 -15.85
C GLY A 443 14.50 -11.56 -15.01
N GLY A 444 14.15 -11.27 -13.76
CA GLY A 444 14.94 -10.46 -12.84
C GLY A 444 14.39 -10.46 -11.41
N GLY A 445 15.10 -9.79 -10.50
CA GLY A 445 14.67 -9.60 -9.10
C GLY A 445 13.80 -8.36 -8.87
N ASP A 446 13.49 -7.63 -9.93
CA ASP A 446 12.67 -6.41 -9.92
C ASP A 446 12.02 -6.22 -11.30
N GLU A 447 10.99 -5.38 -11.37
CA GLU A 447 10.20 -5.19 -12.59
C GLU A 447 11.01 -4.64 -13.75
N PHE A 448 12.08 -3.90 -13.50
CA PHE A 448 12.93 -3.27 -14.52
C PHE A 448 14.14 -4.14 -14.90
N ARG A 449 14.43 -5.20 -14.14
CA ARG A 449 15.60 -6.07 -14.25
C ARG A 449 16.92 -5.30 -14.09
N GLN A 450 16.95 -4.38 -13.12
CA GLN A 450 18.12 -3.53 -12.85
C GLN A 450 18.93 -3.97 -11.63
N ASN A 451 18.38 -4.85 -10.78
CA ASN A 451 19.07 -5.39 -9.62
C ASN A 451 20.17 -6.37 -10.05
N ALA A 452 21.36 -5.83 -10.31
CA ALA A 452 22.52 -6.57 -10.78
C ALA A 452 22.97 -7.67 -9.81
N GLU A 453 22.79 -7.47 -8.50
CA GLU A 453 23.13 -8.49 -7.48
C GLU A 453 22.20 -9.70 -7.59
N MET A 454 20.89 -9.47 -7.74
CA MET A 454 19.93 -10.56 -7.94
C MET A 454 20.16 -11.29 -9.27
N LEU A 455 20.48 -10.56 -10.34
CA LEU A 455 20.85 -11.15 -11.62
C LEU A 455 22.08 -12.05 -11.48
N ALA A 456 23.16 -11.55 -10.87
CA ALA A 456 24.37 -12.33 -10.66
C ALA A 456 24.17 -13.54 -9.72
N ARG A 457 23.28 -13.41 -8.74
CA ARG A 457 23.04 -14.45 -7.74
C ARG A 457 22.15 -15.58 -8.26
N TRP A 458 21.09 -15.27 -9.00
CA TRP A 458 20.06 -16.26 -9.34
C TRP A 458 19.99 -16.64 -10.82
N PHE A 459 20.58 -15.86 -11.72
CA PHE A 459 20.50 -16.08 -13.16
C PHE A 459 21.82 -16.56 -13.75
N ASN A 460 21.74 -17.37 -14.80
CA ASN A 460 22.89 -17.85 -15.55
C ASN A 460 23.38 -16.77 -16.53
N ALA A 461 24.56 -16.99 -17.14
CA ALA A 461 25.15 -16.03 -18.08
C ALA A 461 24.33 -15.79 -19.35
N ASP A 462 23.42 -16.70 -19.70
CA ASP A 462 22.45 -16.57 -20.80
C ASP A 462 21.18 -15.80 -20.41
N GLY A 463 21.07 -15.38 -19.15
CA GLY A 463 19.93 -14.64 -18.60
C GLY A 463 18.75 -15.53 -18.20
N GLU A 464 18.89 -16.86 -18.23
CA GLU A 464 17.87 -17.77 -17.71
C GLU A 464 18.00 -17.95 -16.20
N LEU A 465 16.87 -18.15 -15.52
CA LEU A 465 16.86 -18.37 -14.08
C LEU A 465 17.47 -19.73 -13.73
N ASN A 466 18.38 -19.76 -12.76
CA ASN A 466 18.86 -21.01 -12.19
C ASN A 466 17.84 -21.54 -11.17
N GLU A 467 16.77 -22.16 -11.67
CA GLU A 467 15.66 -22.66 -10.86
C GLU A 467 16.11 -23.65 -9.77
N ALA A 468 17.10 -24.50 -10.07
CA ALA A 468 17.63 -25.46 -9.11
C ALA A 468 18.29 -24.76 -7.92
N LYS A 469 19.01 -23.67 -8.16
CA LYS A 469 19.64 -22.86 -7.12
C LYS A 469 18.58 -22.14 -6.27
N VAL A 470 17.56 -21.56 -6.89
CA VAL A 470 16.45 -20.91 -6.17
C VAL A 470 15.71 -21.91 -5.28
N LYS A 471 15.41 -23.12 -5.79
CA LYS A 471 14.75 -24.20 -5.03
C LYS A 471 15.58 -24.75 -3.87
N GLN A 472 16.89 -24.49 -3.84
CA GLN A 472 17.79 -24.89 -2.75
C GLN A 472 17.87 -23.88 -1.61
N ALA A 473 17.32 -22.66 -1.80
CA ALA A 473 17.29 -21.66 -0.73
C ALA A 473 16.43 -22.15 0.44
N ASN A 474 16.92 -21.97 1.66
CA ASN A 474 16.25 -22.49 2.85
C ASN A 474 15.06 -21.63 3.30
N SER A 475 15.04 -20.37 2.91
CA SER A 475 13.99 -19.43 3.28
C SER A 475 13.94 -18.28 2.27
N VAL A 476 12.86 -17.49 2.34
CA VAL A 476 12.77 -16.27 1.54
C VAL A 476 13.86 -15.28 1.88
N TYR A 477 14.38 -15.26 3.11
CA TYR A 477 15.51 -14.40 3.48
C TYR A 477 16.68 -14.55 2.50
N GLU A 478 17.14 -15.79 2.27
CA GLU A 478 18.25 -16.05 1.35
C GLU A 478 17.96 -15.55 -0.08
N LEU A 479 16.70 -15.65 -0.50
CA LEU A 479 16.24 -15.25 -1.83
C LEU A 479 16.24 -13.72 -2.04
N ILE A 480 15.80 -12.95 -1.05
CA ILE A 480 15.39 -11.54 -1.26
C ILE A 480 16.19 -10.50 -0.49
N THR A 481 17.09 -10.89 0.41
CA THR A 481 17.93 -9.92 1.13
C THR A 481 19.17 -9.53 0.32
N PRO A 482 19.62 -8.26 0.42
CA PRO A 482 20.83 -7.77 -0.25
C PRO A 482 22.11 -8.22 0.48
N SER A 483 23.27 -8.03 -0.16
CA SER A 483 24.53 -7.97 0.59
C SER A 483 24.58 -6.73 1.52
N PRO A 484 25.44 -6.73 2.55
CA PRO A 484 25.75 -5.53 3.34
C PRO A 484 26.04 -4.28 2.51
N GLU A 485 26.90 -4.40 1.51
CA GLU A 485 27.31 -3.28 0.66
C GLU A 485 26.13 -2.70 -0.12
N ARG A 486 25.27 -3.57 -0.65
CA ARG A 486 24.04 -3.15 -1.34
C ARG A 486 23.03 -2.54 -0.38
N ALA A 487 22.87 -3.08 0.83
CA ALA A 487 21.99 -2.52 1.85
C ALA A 487 22.38 -1.07 2.18
N LEU A 488 23.66 -0.83 2.44
CA LEU A 488 24.20 0.50 2.74
C LEU A 488 24.03 1.46 1.56
N ALA A 489 24.32 1.02 0.33
CA ALA A 489 24.12 1.84 -0.86
C ALA A 489 22.64 2.23 -1.07
N LEU A 490 21.70 1.30 -0.84
CA LEU A 490 20.26 1.56 -0.94
C LEU A 490 19.78 2.53 0.16
N ASN A 491 20.30 2.42 1.38
CA ASN A 491 19.97 3.33 2.46
C ASN A 491 20.47 4.76 2.14
N LYS A 492 21.73 4.91 1.72
CA LYS A 492 22.31 6.19 1.33
C LYS A 492 21.60 6.84 0.15
N ALA A 493 21.08 6.03 -0.78
CA ALA A 493 20.36 6.54 -1.95
C ALA A 493 18.91 6.99 -1.63
N TYR A 494 18.35 6.50 -0.52
CA TYR A 494 17.04 6.94 -0.06
C TYR A 494 17.15 8.20 0.80
N GLN A 495 18.15 8.26 1.70
CA GLN A 495 18.55 9.48 2.41
C GLN A 495 18.86 10.59 1.41
#